data_AF-A0A4P7NT44-F1
#
_entry.id   AF-A0A4P7NT44-F1
#
_cell.length_a   1.000
_cell.length_b   1.000
_cell.length_c   1.000
_cell.angle_alpha   90.00
_cell.angle_beta   90.00
_cell.angle_gamma   90.00
#
_symmetry.space_group_name_H-M   'P 1'
#
loop_
_entity.id
_entity.type
_entity.pdbx_description
1 polymer ?
#
loop_
_entity_poly.entity_id
_entity_poly.type
_entity_poly.pdbx_seq_one_letter_code
_entity_poly.pdbx_strand_id
1 'polypeptide(L)'
;MAQLSGHQPLLSIFLGVLALTKSTLASAVQASRYTACQTLAGEHPLAQCPKGTLFVSATDKRANFTTVQDAVRSLPNDTSAQTILVGAGRYTEQVNVTRPGPLTLLGEIAKDERRPYADIKMGDQVQNRVQLWWNSANVNLSRFSDNVFTGVLTVGPSLEATRTGHGPLVDADPSMGCSDFKAYNIDFRNEYEQWSVGPSLAYTVAHANASFYSCGFYSWQDTIFVGRLANVYMHDAIIAGQTDYIYGFGTLWIEASTLVSRSCHYVTAMKGANTTFANKYGAYISNSRFISSNATVLNGAQKCALGRPWNDAHRSVVMNSYLDAQILPQGYVPWDHQPAGNVGPNTTMAVYKTFGPGSNPAAVLAGRVTRNLTEEQWKPYSTPTKVFMTPQGVQPNVAWIDPLVLDDFDSEGDGK
;
A
#
# COMPACT_ATOMS: atom_id res chain seq x y z
N MET A 1 -60.24 16.35 -57.44
CA MET A 1 -59.78 15.06 -56.87
C MET A 1 -58.29 15.19 -56.58
N ALA A 2 -57.92 15.01 -55.31
CA ALA A 2 -56.66 14.48 -54.77
C ALA A 2 -55.31 15.12 -55.21
N GLN A 3 -54.29 15.30 -54.37
CA GLN A 3 -54.07 15.21 -52.93
C GLN A 3 -52.69 15.87 -52.72
N LEU A 4 -52.52 16.69 -51.69
CA LEU A 4 -51.21 17.10 -51.20
C LEU A 4 -50.55 15.91 -50.49
N SER A 5 -49.30 15.58 -50.81
CA SER A 5 -48.45 14.77 -49.93
C SER A 5 -47.05 15.37 -49.84
N GLY A 6 -46.78 15.98 -48.68
CA GLY A 6 -45.43 16.27 -48.24
C GLY A 6 -44.76 14.99 -47.73
N HIS A 7 -43.46 14.88 -47.92
CA HIS A 7 -42.60 13.93 -47.23
C HIS A 7 -41.49 14.72 -46.53
N GLN A 8 -41.61 14.86 -45.21
CA GLN A 8 -40.48 15.16 -44.33
C GLN A 8 -39.83 13.84 -43.92
N PRO A 9 -38.49 13.73 -43.89
CA PRO A 9 -37.83 12.58 -43.30
C PRO A 9 -37.84 12.70 -41.77
N LEU A 10 -38.36 11.66 -41.11
CA LEU A 10 -38.30 11.47 -39.66
C LEU A 10 -36.84 11.29 -39.22
N LEU A 11 -36.33 12.26 -38.46
CA LEU A 11 -35.07 12.18 -37.74
C LEU A 11 -35.27 11.31 -36.49
N SER A 12 -34.92 10.03 -36.56
CA SER A 12 -34.92 9.14 -35.40
C SER A 12 -33.76 9.50 -34.46
N ILE A 13 -34.05 10.32 -33.44
CA ILE A 13 -33.13 10.59 -32.33
C ILE A 13 -33.16 9.36 -31.41
N PHE A 14 -32.16 8.50 -31.52
CA PHE A 14 -31.87 7.51 -30.48
C PHE A 14 -31.34 8.25 -29.24
N LEU A 15 -32.21 8.53 -28.27
CA LEU A 15 -31.78 8.81 -26.90
C LEU A 15 -31.28 7.49 -26.30
N GLY A 16 -29.99 7.21 -26.47
CA GLY A 16 -29.30 6.23 -25.64
C GLY A 16 -29.29 6.74 -24.21
N VAL A 17 -30.15 6.17 -23.36
CA VAL A 17 -30.07 6.36 -21.91
C VAL A 17 -28.77 5.69 -21.46
N LEU A 18 -27.70 6.49 -21.32
CA LEU A 18 -26.48 6.06 -20.64
C LEU A 18 -26.87 5.88 -19.16
N ALA A 19 -27.21 4.66 -18.77
CA ALA A 19 -27.28 4.31 -17.36
C ALA A 19 -25.86 4.44 -16.79
N LEU A 20 -25.52 5.62 -16.25
CA LEU A 20 -24.37 5.76 -15.37
C LEU A 20 -24.70 4.97 -14.10
N THR A 21 -24.36 3.69 -14.09
CA THR A 21 -24.21 2.95 -12.84
C THR A 21 -23.11 3.68 -12.07
N LYS A 22 -23.49 4.40 -11.02
CA LYS A 22 -22.53 4.96 -10.08
C LYS A 22 -21.89 3.78 -9.36
N SER A 23 -20.78 3.28 -9.89
CA SER A 23 -19.92 2.33 -9.19
C SER A 23 -19.43 3.03 -7.92
N THR A 24 -19.97 2.65 -6.77
CA THR A 24 -19.49 3.07 -5.46
C THR A 24 -18.54 2.04 -4.93
N LEU A 25 -17.46 2.47 -4.29
CA LEU A 25 -16.60 1.54 -3.56
C LEU A 25 -17.40 0.92 -2.40
N ALA A 26 -17.17 -0.36 -2.16
CA ALA A 26 -17.65 -1.01 -0.95
C ALA A 26 -17.01 -0.35 0.27
N SER A 27 -17.75 -0.27 1.39
CA SER A 27 -17.18 0.18 2.66
C SER A 27 -16.18 -0.87 3.14
N ALA A 28 -15.01 -0.44 3.60
CA ALA A 28 -14.02 -1.34 4.17
C ALA A 28 -14.60 -2.06 5.41
N VAL A 29 -14.42 -3.37 5.50
CA VAL A 29 -14.61 -4.11 6.76
C VAL A 29 -13.54 -3.66 7.76
N GLN A 30 -13.94 -3.35 8.99
CA GLN A 30 -12.99 -2.91 10.01
C GLN A 30 -12.23 -4.11 10.58
N ALA A 31 -10.89 -4.04 10.61
CA ALA A 31 -10.04 -5.05 11.25
C ALA A 31 -10.11 -4.95 12.79
N SER A 32 -11.25 -5.32 13.36
CA SER A 32 -11.62 -5.01 14.75
C SER A 32 -11.08 -5.97 15.80
N ARG A 33 -10.22 -6.93 15.42
CA ARG A 33 -9.75 -8.03 16.28
C ARG A 33 -9.18 -7.58 17.62
N TYR A 34 -8.44 -6.46 17.63
CA TYR A 34 -7.73 -5.97 18.80
C TYR A 34 -8.33 -4.69 19.41
N THR A 35 -9.53 -4.27 18.96
CA THR A 35 -10.21 -3.04 19.43
C THR A 35 -10.28 -2.94 20.95
N ALA A 36 -10.57 -4.05 21.64
CA ALA A 36 -10.63 -4.07 23.10
C ALA A 36 -9.27 -3.81 23.77
N CYS A 37 -8.18 -4.34 23.22
CA CYS A 37 -6.82 -4.06 23.71
C CYS A 37 -6.37 -2.63 23.38
N GLN A 38 -6.76 -2.12 22.20
CA GLN A 38 -6.39 -0.79 21.72
C GLN A 38 -7.12 0.35 22.46
N THR A 39 -8.18 0.03 23.21
CA THR A 39 -8.89 0.97 24.08
C THR A 39 -8.43 0.82 25.52
N LEU A 40 -7.54 1.71 25.99
CA LEU A 40 -6.94 1.61 27.32
C LEU A 40 -7.99 1.40 28.45
N ALA A 41 -7.82 0.32 29.21
CA ALA A 41 -8.76 -0.10 30.25
C ALA A 41 -8.48 0.52 31.62
N GLY A 42 -8.82 1.81 31.77
CA GLY A 42 -8.80 2.48 33.09
C GLY A 42 -7.42 2.41 33.74
N GLU A 43 -7.33 1.92 34.99
CA GLU A 43 -6.08 1.75 35.75
C GLU A 43 -5.16 0.65 35.20
N HIS A 44 -5.71 -0.35 34.48
CA HIS A 44 -5.00 -1.52 33.97
C HIS A 44 -4.98 -1.52 32.43
N PRO A 45 -4.04 -0.80 31.78
CA PRO A 45 -4.08 -0.55 30.34
C PRO A 45 -4.09 -1.82 29.49
N LEU A 46 -3.52 -2.92 30.01
CA LEU A 46 -3.37 -4.19 29.31
C LEU A 46 -4.45 -5.24 29.65
N ALA A 47 -5.49 -4.89 30.41
CA ALA A 47 -6.47 -5.86 30.91
C ALA A 47 -7.21 -6.63 29.79
N GLN A 48 -7.36 -6.01 28.61
CA GLN A 48 -8.05 -6.59 27.45
C GLN A 48 -7.08 -7.05 26.34
N CYS A 49 -5.78 -7.11 26.65
CA CYS A 49 -4.75 -7.47 25.70
C CYS A 49 -4.37 -8.95 25.80
N PRO A 50 -3.80 -9.53 24.71
CA PRO A 50 -3.18 -10.84 24.78
C PRO A 50 -2.20 -10.94 25.95
N LYS A 51 -2.16 -12.10 26.61
CA LYS A 51 -1.26 -12.33 27.74
C LYS A 51 0.20 -12.10 27.31
N GLY A 52 0.95 -11.35 28.12
CA GLY A 52 2.35 -11.01 27.83
C GLY A 52 2.54 -9.79 26.94
N THR A 53 1.46 -9.06 26.60
CA THR A 53 1.57 -7.79 25.87
C THR A 53 2.45 -6.80 26.64
N LEU A 54 3.37 -6.14 25.94
CA LEU A 54 4.12 -5.01 26.48
C LEU A 54 3.38 -3.70 26.20
N PHE A 55 3.39 -2.77 27.15
CA PHE A 55 2.85 -1.43 26.96
C PHE A 55 3.98 -0.41 26.75
N VAL A 56 3.86 0.39 25.70
CA VAL A 56 4.77 1.49 25.38
C VAL A 56 4.02 2.80 25.53
N SER A 57 4.57 3.75 26.27
CA SER A 57 4.08 5.14 26.29
C SER A 57 5.18 6.09 26.70
N ALA A 58 5.31 7.20 25.97
CA ALA A 58 6.24 8.26 26.34
C ALA A 58 5.84 9.01 27.62
N THR A 59 4.57 8.92 28.04
CA THR A 59 4.02 9.74 29.14
C THR A 59 3.31 8.94 30.23
N ASP A 60 2.82 7.74 29.93
CA ASP A 60 2.13 6.90 30.90
C ASP A 60 3.13 6.14 31.79
N LYS A 61 3.10 6.41 33.10
CA LYS A 61 3.97 5.78 34.09
C LYS A 61 3.76 4.27 34.25
N ARG A 62 2.68 3.72 33.69
CA ARG A 62 2.37 2.29 33.71
C ARG A 62 3.00 1.54 32.54
N ALA A 63 3.59 2.26 31.58
CA ALA A 63 4.26 1.64 30.45
C ALA A 63 5.53 0.88 30.87
N ASN A 64 5.78 -0.22 30.17
CA ASN A 64 7.02 -0.98 30.29
C ASN A 64 8.19 -0.25 29.63
N PHE A 65 7.94 0.48 28.55
CA PHE A 65 8.95 1.22 27.79
C PHE A 65 8.42 2.60 27.37
N THR A 66 9.34 3.54 27.14
CA THR A 66 9.02 4.87 26.61
C THR A 66 9.17 4.97 25.10
N THR A 67 9.85 4.01 24.47
CA THR A 67 10.08 3.93 23.02
C THR A 67 9.59 2.59 22.48
N VAL A 68 9.14 2.56 21.23
CA VAL A 68 8.68 1.34 20.56
C VAL A 68 9.88 0.44 20.25
N GLN A 69 11.01 1.02 19.83
CA GLN A 69 12.19 0.25 19.49
C GLN A 69 12.77 -0.50 20.70
N ASP A 70 12.79 0.08 21.89
CA ASP A 70 13.31 -0.63 23.08
C ASP A 70 12.39 -1.78 23.49
N ALA A 71 11.07 -1.62 23.34
CA ALA A 71 10.13 -2.72 23.53
C ALA A 71 10.39 -3.85 22.53
N VAL A 72 10.60 -3.52 21.25
CA VAL A 72 10.95 -4.52 20.22
C VAL A 72 12.28 -5.23 20.56
N ARG A 73 13.30 -4.51 21.02
CA ARG A 73 14.60 -5.09 21.44
C ARG A 73 14.49 -6.00 22.65
N SER A 74 13.51 -5.77 23.52
CA SER A 74 13.30 -6.59 24.72
C SER A 74 12.67 -7.97 24.42
N LEU A 75 12.09 -8.14 23.23
CA LEU A 75 11.44 -9.38 22.84
C LEU A 75 12.45 -10.51 22.62
N PRO A 76 12.07 -11.77 22.90
CA PRO A 76 12.92 -12.91 22.56
C PRO A 76 13.11 -13.04 21.05
N ASN A 77 14.34 -13.40 20.65
CA ASN A 77 14.69 -13.69 19.27
C ASN A 77 14.36 -15.15 18.91
N ASP A 78 13.08 -15.50 18.95
CA ASP A 78 12.55 -16.84 18.70
C ASP A 78 11.27 -16.77 17.85
N THR A 79 10.56 -17.89 17.73
CA THR A 79 9.33 -18.03 16.95
C THR A 79 8.05 -17.77 17.75
N SER A 80 8.15 -17.38 19.03
CA SER A 80 6.97 -17.12 19.86
C SER A 80 6.20 -15.88 19.37
N ALA A 81 4.88 -15.86 19.55
CA ALA A 81 4.08 -14.69 19.21
C ALA A 81 4.23 -13.60 20.28
N GLN A 82 4.47 -12.36 19.84
CA GLN A 82 4.66 -11.20 20.73
C GLN A 82 3.67 -10.09 20.36
N THR A 83 3.22 -9.33 21.36
CA THR A 83 2.29 -8.20 21.17
C THR A 83 2.79 -6.98 21.92
N ILE A 84 2.73 -5.82 21.28
CA ILE A 84 3.07 -4.53 21.89
C ILE A 84 1.89 -3.59 21.67
N LEU A 85 1.36 -3.04 22.76
CA LEU A 85 0.42 -1.91 22.74
C LEU A 85 1.20 -0.60 22.86
N VAL A 86 0.98 0.31 21.92
CA VAL A 86 1.61 1.63 21.88
C VAL A 86 0.55 2.67 22.22
N GLY A 87 0.75 3.38 23.33
CA GLY A 87 -0.10 4.47 23.78
C GLY A 87 -0.03 5.67 22.84
N ALA A 88 -1.08 6.49 22.86
CA ALA A 88 -1.19 7.69 22.04
C ALA A 88 0.01 8.61 22.24
N GLY A 89 0.54 9.13 21.14
CA GLY A 89 1.74 9.97 21.16
C GLY A 89 2.46 10.01 19.83
N ARG A 90 3.43 10.92 19.78
CA ARG A 90 4.40 11.01 18.68
C ARG A 90 5.73 10.48 19.18
N TYR A 91 6.25 9.46 18.50
CA TYR A 91 7.52 8.83 18.81
C TYR A 91 8.47 9.14 17.67
N THR A 92 9.61 9.78 17.95
CA THR A 92 10.62 10.10 16.93
C THR A 92 11.76 9.09 17.03
N GLU A 93 11.64 8.00 16.27
CA GLU A 93 12.54 6.85 16.31
C GLU A 93 12.43 6.02 15.03
N GLN A 94 13.47 5.22 14.76
CA GLN A 94 13.36 4.11 13.83
C GLN A 94 12.94 2.85 14.59
N VAL A 95 12.06 2.06 13.99
CA VAL A 95 11.64 0.76 14.50
C VAL A 95 12.12 -0.33 13.54
N ASN A 96 13.07 -1.14 14.00
CA ASN A 96 13.68 -2.23 13.27
C ASN A 96 13.29 -3.57 13.91
N VAL A 97 12.64 -4.43 13.13
CA VAL A 97 12.16 -5.75 13.55
C VAL A 97 12.95 -6.82 12.80
N THR A 98 13.87 -7.46 13.51
CA THR A 98 14.74 -8.53 12.97
C THR A 98 14.39 -9.92 13.48
N ARG A 99 13.48 -10.04 14.45
CA ARG A 99 13.08 -11.32 15.03
C ARG A 99 12.25 -12.15 14.04
N PRO A 100 12.39 -13.50 14.03
CA PRO A 100 11.71 -14.36 13.07
C PRO A 100 10.24 -14.66 13.44
N GLY A 101 9.89 -14.65 14.73
CA GLY A 101 8.53 -14.96 15.19
C GLY A 101 7.50 -13.86 14.93
N PRO A 102 6.19 -14.16 15.06
CA PRO A 102 5.11 -13.20 14.88
C PRO A 102 5.20 -12.01 15.84
N LEU A 103 5.00 -10.80 15.34
CA LEU A 103 4.96 -9.57 16.14
C LEU A 103 3.75 -8.72 15.74
N THR A 104 2.90 -8.40 16.71
CA THR A 104 1.76 -7.49 16.53
C THR A 104 1.98 -6.17 17.27
N LEU A 105 2.02 -5.06 16.53
CA LEU A 105 1.99 -3.69 17.07
C LEU A 105 0.57 -3.14 17.03
N LEU A 106 0.08 -2.69 18.18
CA LEU A 106 -1.27 -2.16 18.36
C LEU A 106 -1.18 -0.69 18.75
N GLY A 107 -1.68 0.22 17.92
CA GLY A 107 -1.82 1.62 18.30
C GLY A 107 -3.06 1.85 19.16
N GLU A 108 -2.96 2.67 20.20
CA GLU A 108 -4.10 3.13 20.98
C GLU A 108 -5.13 3.84 20.09
N ILE A 109 -6.41 3.52 20.28
CA ILE A 109 -7.54 4.17 19.61
C ILE A 109 -8.46 4.85 20.62
N ALA A 110 -9.26 5.81 20.16
CA ALA A 110 -10.31 6.39 21.01
C ALA A 110 -11.47 5.40 21.22
N LYS A 111 -12.18 5.49 22.36
CA LYS A 111 -13.29 4.56 22.70
C LYS A 111 -14.45 4.60 21.70
N ASP A 112 -14.60 5.70 20.96
CA ASP A 112 -15.67 6.00 20.03
C ASP A 112 -15.23 5.96 18.55
N GLU A 113 -13.99 5.55 18.28
CA GLU A 113 -13.45 5.48 16.92
C GLU A 113 -14.08 4.30 16.14
N ARG A 114 -15.04 4.63 15.25
CA ARG A 114 -15.88 3.65 14.53
C ARG A 114 -15.87 3.79 13.00
N ARG A 115 -15.00 4.63 12.43
CA ARG A 115 -14.98 4.85 10.97
C ARG A 115 -13.80 4.13 10.32
N PRO A 116 -13.95 3.64 9.07
CA PRO A 116 -12.81 3.26 8.24
C PRO A 116 -11.79 4.41 8.19
N TYR A 117 -10.52 4.08 8.43
CA TYR A 117 -9.44 5.06 8.49
C TYR A 117 -9.16 5.68 7.12
N ALA A 118 -9.25 4.87 6.06
CA ALA A 118 -8.96 5.27 4.69
C ALA A 118 -10.13 5.95 3.96
N ASP A 119 -11.32 6.04 4.55
CA ASP A 119 -12.46 6.76 3.95
C ASP A 119 -12.28 8.28 4.08
N ILE A 120 -11.37 8.80 3.27
CA ILE A 120 -11.00 10.21 3.21
C ILE A 120 -11.25 10.82 1.83
N LYS A 121 -11.46 12.12 1.83
CA LYS A 121 -11.56 12.95 0.62
C LYS A 121 -10.34 13.85 0.51
N MET A 122 -10.17 14.43 -0.69
CA MET A 122 -9.14 15.43 -0.92
C MET A 122 -9.25 16.56 0.11
N GLY A 123 -8.14 16.82 0.80
CA GLY A 123 -8.02 17.88 1.81
C GLY A 123 -8.27 17.43 3.24
N ASP A 124 -8.88 16.26 3.47
CA ASP A 124 -9.06 15.72 4.81
C ASP A 124 -7.71 15.49 5.49
N GLN A 125 -7.64 15.86 6.77
CA GLN A 125 -6.46 15.66 7.61
C GLN A 125 -6.83 14.61 8.68
N VAL A 126 -6.61 13.35 8.34
CA VAL A 126 -6.82 12.21 9.26
C VAL A 126 -5.46 11.72 9.75
N GLN A 127 -5.40 11.33 11.02
CA GLN A 127 -4.20 10.78 11.63
C GLN A 127 -4.60 9.80 12.74
N ASN A 128 -3.84 8.72 12.89
CA ASN A 128 -3.94 7.88 14.06
C ASN A 128 -3.38 8.61 15.30
N ARG A 129 -3.84 8.18 16.49
CA ARG A 129 -3.35 8.71 17.77
C ARG A 129 -1.90 8.34 18.05
N VAL A 130 -1.42 7.26 17.44
CA VAL A 130 -0.02 6.82 17.50
C VAL A 130 0.67 7.16 16.19
N GLN A 131 1.76 7.91 16.29
CA GLN A 131 2.56 8.31 15.13
C GLN A 131 4.03 8.03 15.39
N LEU A 132 4.64 7.24 14.51
CA LEU A 132 6.08 7.01 14.46
C LEU A 132 6.69 7.93 13.40
N TRP A 133 7.70 8.68 13.79
CA TRP A 133 8.33 9.70 12.99
C TRP A 133 9.82 9.41 12.83
N TRP A 134 10.31 9.46 11.59
CA TRP A 134 11.74 9.49 11.31
C TRP A 134 12.01 10.41 10.14
N ASN A 135 12.14 11.70 10.42
CA ASN A 135 12.37 12.74 9.42
C ASN A 135 13.79 12.65 8.87
N SER A 136 13.98 11.83 7.85
CA SER A 136 15.27 11.61 7.19
C SER A 136 15.07 11.36 5.70
N ALA A 137 15.92 11.96 4.86
CA ALA A 137 15.91 11.73 3.43
C ALA A 137 17.33 11.52 2.90
N ASN A 138 17.48 10.69 1.86
CA ASN A 138 18.72 10.57 1.10
C ASN A 138 18.85 11.73 0.11
N VAL A 139 19.10 12.92 0.66
CA VAL A 139 19.13 14.17 -0.08
C VAL A 139 20.12 14.09 -1.23
N ASN A 140 19.68 14.47 -2.43
CA ASN A 140 20.46 14.41 -3.67
C ASN A 140 21.10 13.04 -3.97
N LEU A 141 20.55 11.95 -3.40
CA LEU A 141 21.06 10.58 -3.54
C LEU A 141 22.50 10.38 -3.04
N SER A 142 23.00 11.28 -2.19
CA SER A 142 24.41 11.26 -1.77
C SER A 142 24.62 11.23 -0.26
N ARG A 143 23.56 11.38 0.54
CA ARG A 143 23.66 11.44 2.01
C ARG A 143 23.91 10.05 2.62
N PHE A 144 23.30 9.03 2.05
CA PHE A 144 23.39 7.65 2.53
C PHE A 144 23.81 6.72 1.39
N SER A 145 24.48 5.64 1.75
CA SER A 145 24.88 4.57 0.82
C SER A 145 23.69 3.76 0.29
N ASP A 146 22.54 3.79 0.99
CA ASP A 146 21.28 3.19 0.56
C ASP A 146 20.10 3.94 1.21
N ASN A 147 18.91 3.87 0.60
CA ASN A 147 17.74 4.59 1.12
C ASN A 147 17.15 3.94 2.39
N VAL A 148 17.50 2.69 2.71
CA VAL A 148 17.02 1.97 3.90
C VAL A 148 17.29 2.74 5.21
N PHE A 149 18.38 3.53 5.28
CA PHE A 149 18.72 4.34 6.45
C PHE A 149 17.75 5.49 6.74
N THR A 150 16.81 5.75 5.83
CA THR A 150 15.76 6.74 5.99
C THR A 150 14.44 6.14 6.51
N GLY A 151 14.32 4.82 6.63
CA GLY A 151 13.07 4.15 7.01
C GLY A 151 12.60 4.45 8.43
N VAL A 152 11.29 4.72 8.61
CA VAL A 152 10.68 4.75 9.95
C VAL A 152 10.53 3.34 10.50
N LEU A 153 9.92 2.43 9.73
CA LEU A 153 9.78 1.02 10.07
C LEU A 153 10.55 0.15 9.07
N THR A 154 11.41 -0.73 9.58
CA THR A 154 12.10 -1.76 8.80
C THR A 154 11.78 -3.14 9.38
N VAL A 155 11.23 -4.04 8.57
CA VAL A 155 11.00 -5.44 8.98
C VAL A 155 11.71 -6.38 8.00
N GLY A 156 12.63 -7.17 8.53
CA GLY A 156 13.45 -8.10 7.77
C GLY A 156 14.55 -8.66 8.65
N PRO A 157 15.20 -9.76 8.27
CA PRO A 157 16.13 -10.49 9.15
C PRO A 157 17.37 -9.65 9.51
N SER A 158 17.75 -8.70 8.66
CA SER A 158 18.87 -7.80 8.86
C SER A 158 18.69 -6.51 8.05
N LEU A 159 19.48 -5.49 8.37
CA LEU A 159 19.55 -4.26 7.58
C LEU A 159 20.06 -4.53 6.15
N GLU A 160 20.98 -5.48 6.01
CA GLU A 160 21.55 -5.87 4.72
C GLU A 160 20.50 -6.52 3.80
N ALA A 161 19.64 -7.37 4.37
CA ALA A 161 18.53 -8.00 3.64
C ALA A 161 17.45 -7.00 3.18
N THR A 162 17.41 -5.82 3.80
CA THR A 162 16.38 -4.79 3.57
C THR A 162 16.87 -3.62 2.71
N ARG A 163 18.10 -3.68 2.19
CA ARG A 163 18.63 -2.67 1.27
C ARG A 163 17.76 -2.51 0.02
N THR A 164 17.63 -1.27 -0.42
CA THR A 164 16.63 -0.84 -1.39
C THR A 164 17.16 -0.67 -2.81
N GLY A 165 18.48 -0.62 -3.00
CA GLY A 165 19.09 -0.84 -4.31
C GLY A 165 19.96 0.30 -4.85
N HIS A 166 20.65 1.06 -4.00
CA HIS A 166 21.75 1.93 -4.45
C HIS A 166 23.12 1.21 -4.54
N GLY A 167 23.18 -0.10 -4.27
CA GLY A 167 24.43 -0.88 -4.26
C GLY A 167 24.38 -2.18 -5.07
N PRO A 168 25.54 -2.79 -5.38
CA PRO A 168 25.62 -4.07 -6.09
C PRO A 168 24.77 -5.11 -5.36
N LEU A 169 24.25 -6.08 -6.12
CA LEU A 169 23.46 -7.21 -5.65
C LEU A 169 24.20 -7.86 -4.47
N VAL A 170 23.93 -7.40 -3.25
CA VAL A 170 24.43 -8.05 -2.04
C VAL A 170 23.82 -9.43 -2.08
N ASP A 171 24.65 -10.45 -1.88
CA ASP A 171 24.20 -11.82 -1.68
C ASP A 171 23.07 -11.76 -0.65
N ALA A 172 21.86 -12.02 -1.11
CA ALA A 172 20.68 -11.87 -0.29
C ALA A 172 20.85 -12.81 0.89
N ASP A 173 20.74 -12.28 2.10
CA ASP A 173 20.63 -13.08 3.32
C ASP A 173 19.56 -14.16 3.08
N PRO A 174 19.92 -15.46 3.09
CA PRO A 174 18.95 -16.51 2.80
C PRO A 174 17.93 -16.67 3.94
N SER A 175 18.14 -16.01 5.08
CA SER A 175 17.22 -16.08 6.20
C SER A 175 15.91 -15.35 5.90
N MET A 176 14.85 -15.87 6.50
CA MET A 176 13.56 -15.18 6.58
C MET A 176 13.52 -14.40 7.89
N GLY A 177 13.04 -13.16 7.82
CA GLY A 177 12.71 -12.34 8.97
C GLY A 177 11.36 -12.74 9.57
N CYS A 178 10.64 -11.73 10.09
CA CYS A 178 9.36 -11.94 10.75
C CYS A 178 8.35 -12.68 9.85
N SER A 179 7.86 -13.83 10.31
CA SER A 179 6.93 -14.66 9.56
C SER A 179 5.50 -14.13 9.52
N ASP A 180 5.16 -13.22 10.44
CA ASP A 180 3.84 -12.62 10.62
C ASP A 180 3.97 -11.31 11.43
N PHE A 181 4.41 -10.24 10.77
CA PHE A 181 4.36 -8.91 11.34
C PHE A 181 2.97 -8.30 11.12
N LYS A 182 2.40 -7.67 12.15
CA LYS A 182 1.15 -6.93 12.05
C LYS A 182 1.25 -5.55 12.69
N ALA A 183 0.65 -4.54 12.08
CA ALA A 183 0.43 -3.25 12.71
C ALA A 183 -1.02 -2.77 12.53
N TYR A 184 -1.60 -2.22 13.59
CA TYR A 184 -2.98 -1.71 13.62
C TYR A 184 -3.01 -0.27 14.13
N ASN A 185 -3.70 0.64 13.44
CA ASN A 185 -3.96 2.01 13.90
C ASN A 185 -2.70 2.81 14.28
N ILE A 186 -1.65 2.72 13.45
CA ILE A 186 -0.39 3.46 13.61
C ILE A 186 -0.08 4.22 12.32
N ASP A 187 0.34 5.48 12.45
CA ASP A 187 0.90 6.25 11.34
C ASP A 187 2.43 6.16 11.33
N PHE A 188 3.01 5.83 10.18
CA PHE A 188 4.44 5.87 9.90
C PHE A 188 4.73 7.08 9.02
N ARG A 189 5.50 8.04 9.55
CA ARG A 189 5.69 9.36 8.95
C ARG A 189 7.15 9.69 8.74
N ASN A 190 7.52 9.90 7.48
CA ASN A 190 8.80 10.46 7.08
C ASN A 190 8.55 11.68 6.19
N GLU A 191 8.18 12.79 6.83
CA GLU A 191 7.88 14.04 6.14
C GLU A 191 9.04 15.01 6.35
N TYR A 192 10.26 14.55 6.01
CA TYR A 192 11.53 15.26 6.25
C TYR A 192 11.49 16.73 5.85
N GLU A 193 10.87 17.02 4.70
CA GLU A 193 10.61 18.36 4.19
C GLU A 193 9.15 18.49 3.72
N GLN A 194 8.71 19.72 3.43
CA GLN A 194 7.38 20.01 2.88
C GLN A 194 7.25 19.67 1.38
N TRP A 195 8.31 19.18 0.76
CA TRP A 195 8.38 18.71 -0.62
C TRP A 195 9.43 17.61 -0.75
N SER A 196 9.45 16.91 -1.88
CA SER A 196 10.48 15.89 -2.11
C SER A 196 11.86 16.51 -2.30
N VAL A 197 12.83 16.01 -1.54
CA VAL A 197 14.26 16.35 -1.67
C VAL A 197 15.13 15.10 -1.91
N GLY A 198 14.50 13.97 -2.20
CA GLY A 198 15.11 12.65 -2.37
C GLY A 198 14.31 11.57 -1.61
N PRO A 199 14.73 10.30 -1.72
CA PRO A 199 14.11 9.16 -1.05
C PRO A 199 13.98 9.33 0.46
N SER A 200 12.79 9.08 0.99
CA SER A 200 12.46 9.17 2.42
C SER A 200 11.47 8.07 2.78
N LEU A 201 11.93 6.95 3.33
CA LEU A 201 11.07 5.79 3.47
C LEU A 201 10.19 5.92 4.72
N ALA A 202 8.89 5.71 4.60
CA ALA A 202 8.01 5.49 5.74
C ALA A 202 8.10 4.04 6.21
N TYR A 203 8.28 3.10 5.28
CA TYR A 203 8.29 1.67 5.59
C TYR A 203 9.11 0.86 4.58
N THR A 204 9.80 -0.15 5.10
CA THR A 204 10.61 -1.12 4.37
C THR A 204 10.31 -2.53 4.87
N VAL A 205 9.99 -3.45 3.97
CA VAL A 205 9.95 -4.89 4.27
C VAL A 205 10.74 -5.70 3.28
N ALA A 206 11.51 -6.67 3.75
CA ALA A 206 12.15 -7.66 2.92
C ALA A 206 12.25 -8.99 3.68
N HIS A 207 12.15 -10.10 2.96
CA HIS A 207 12.27 -11.47 3.49
C HIS A 207 11.30 -11.73 4.66
N ALA A 208 10.10 -11.14 4.63
CA ALA A 208 9.14 -11.20 5.73
C ALA A 208 7.70 -11.18 5.19
N ASN A 209 6.75 -11.65 6.00
CA ASN A 209 5.35 -11.38 5.76
C ASN A 209 4.88 -10.27 6.72
N ALA A 210 4.20 -9.25 6.21
CA ALA A 210 3.78 -8.11 7.01
C ALA A 210 2.39 -7.62 6.60
N SER A 211 1.51 -7.37 7.57
CA SER A 211 0.18 -6.82 7.33
C SER A 211 -0.12 -5.56 8.14
N PHE A 212 -0.90 -4.67 7.54
CA PHE A 212 -1.21 -3.35 8.10
C PHE A 212 -2.70 -3.06 7.98
N TYR A 213 -3.30 -2.61 9.08
CA TYR A 213 -4.74 -2.37 9.17
C TYR A 213 -4.99 -1.00 9.75
N SER A 214 -5.73 -0.17 9.01
CA SER A 214 -6.05 1.19 9.44
C SER A 214 -4.78 2.02 9.75
N CYS A 215 -3.71 1.77 8.99
CA CYS A 215 -2.42 2.43 9.13
C CYS A 215 -2.25 3.56 8.11
N GLY A 216 -1.46 4.57 8.47
CA GLY A 216 -1.06 5.64 7.57
C GLY A 216 0.42 5.59 7.22
N PHE A 217 0.77 5.84 5.96
CA PHE A 217 2.14 5.92 5.48
C PHE A 217 2.32 7.25 4.75
N TYR A 218 3.13 8.15 5.31
CA TYR A 218 3.24 9.51 4.83
C TYR A 218 4.69 9.87 4.53
N SER A 219 4.97 10.16 3.26
CA SER A 219 6.27 10.65 2.81
C SER A 219 6.14 11.35 1.45
N TRP A 220 7.21 11.38 0.66
CA TRP A 220 7.33 12.00 -0.65
C TRP A 220 7.87 11.01 -1.68
N GLN A 221 9.19 10.88 -1.81
CA GLN A 221 9.79 9.91 -2.70
C GLN A 221 10.07 8.60 -1.95
N ASP A 222 9.77 7.47 -2.59
CA ASP A 222 10.07 6.13 -2.08
C ASP A 222 9.37 5.80 -0.73
N THR A 223 8.11 6.21 -0.54
CA THR A 223 7.36 6.04 0.73
C THR A 223 7.35 4.59 1.24
N ILE A 224 7.02 3.61 0.39
CA ILE A 224 6.89 2.19 0.74
C ILE A 224 7.82 1.35 -0.14
N PHE A 225 8.72 0.61 0.51
CA PHE A 225 9.55 -0.39 -0.13
C PHE A 225 9.10 -1.81 0.23
N VAL A 226 8.83 -2.63 -0.80
CA VAL A 226 8.56 -4.07 -0.65
C VAL A 226 9.65 -4.86 -1.37
N GLY A 227 10.62 -5.35 -0.61
CA GLY A 227 11.83 -6.02 -1.06
C GLY A 227 11.67 -7.51 -1.38
N ARG A 228 12.80 -8.22 -1.46
CA ARG A 228 12.89 -9.61 -1.93
C ARG A 228 12.13 -10.53 -1.00
N LEU A 229 11.45 -11.54 -1.55
CA LEU A 229 10.72 -12.55 -0.78
C LEU A 229 9.72 -11.97 0.23
N ALA A 230 9.36 -10.69 0.11
CA ALA A 230 8.37 -10.06 0.94
C ALA A 230 6.96 -10.33 0.43
N ASN A 231 6.04 -10.58 1.37
CA ASN A 231 4.61 -10.50 1.12
C ASN A 231 4.02 -9.44 2.06
N VAL A 232 3.36 -8.44 1.49
CA VAL A 232 2.79 -7.33 2.26
C VAL A 232 1.32 -7.17 1.92
N TYR A 233 0.47 -7.12 2.94
CA TYR A 233 -0.97 -6.87 2.80
C TYR A 233 -1.34 -5.60 3.56
N MET A 234 -2.06 -4.68 2.92
CA MET A 234 -2.54 -3.44 3.53
C MET A 234 -4.06 -3.35 3.33
N HIS A 235 -4.78 -3.04 4.41
CA HIS A 235 -6.23 -2.89 4.40
C HIS A 235 -6.64 -1.64 5.15
N ASP A 236 -7.59 -0.89 4.59
CA ASP A 236 -8.06 0.38 5.18
C ASP A 236 -6.89 1.36 5.45
N ALA A 237 -5.90 1.41 4.56
CA ALA A 237 -4.70 2.22 4.75
C ALA A 237 -4.74 3.57 3.99
N ILE A 238 -4.04 4.58 4.51
CA ILE A 238 -3.71 5.80 3.78
C ILE A 238 -2.26 5.73 3.33
N ILE A 239 -2.01 5.81 2.02
CA ILE A 239 -0.65 5.86 1.45
C ILE A 239 -0.45 7.19 0.76
N ALA A 240 0.43 8.04 1.29
CA ALA A 240 0.71 9.35 0.75
C ALA A 240 2.18 9.48 0.27
N GLY A 241 2.34 9.97 -0.95
CA GLY A 241 3.65 10.16 -1.57
C GLY A 241 3.59 10.92 -2.89
N GLN A 242 4.74 11.11 -3.53
CA GLN A 242 4.92 11.83 -4.79
C GLN A 242 5.50 10.91 -5.86
N THR A 243 6.78 10.55 -5.71
CA THR A 243 7.58 9.85 -6.72
C THR A 243 7.82 8.43 -6.28
N ASP A 244 7.44 7.47 -7.12
CA ASP A 244 7.72 6.04 -6.93
C ASP A 244 7.34 5.55 -5.53
N TYR A 245 6.24 6.09 -4.97
CA TYR A 245 5.97 5.98 -3.54
C TYR A 245 5.52 4.56 -3.12
N ILE A 246 5.28 3.68 -4.07
CA ILE A 246 5.22 2.23 -3.91
C ILE A 246 6.26 1.63 -4.85
N TYR A 247 7.33 1.03 -4.33
CA TYR A 247 8.40 0.45 -5.15
C TYR A 247 8.99 -0.80 -4.51
N GLY A 248 9.78 -1.52 -5.29
CA GLY A 248 10.48 -2.73 -4.83
C GLY A 248 10.22 -3.94 -5.72
N PHE A 249 10.45 -5.12 -5.17
CA PHE A 249 10.55 -6.39 -5.88
C PHE A 249 9.95 -7.59 -5.14
N GLY A 250 9.05 -7.35 -4.18
CA GLY A 250 8.21 -8.38 -3.55
C GLY A 250 6.75 -8.31 -4.00
N THR A 251 5.84 -8.90 -3.22
CA THR A 251 4.40 -8.89 -3.47
C THR A 251 3.70 -7.96 -2.51
N LEU A 252 2.91 -7.01 -3.02
CA LEU A 252 2.09 -6.10 -2.25
C LEU A 252 0.63 -6.19 -2.67
N TRP A 253 -0.27 -6.40 -1.72
CA TRP A 253 -1.71 -6.23 -1.91
C TRP A 253 -2.20 -5.05 -1.09
N ILE A 254 -2.93 -4.12 -1.71
CA ILE A 254 -3.58 -2.99 -1.06
C ILE A 254 -5.08 -3.12 -1.32
N GLU A 255 -5.86 -3.21 -0.25
CA GLU A 255 -7.30 -3.38 -0.25
C GLU A 255 -7.99 -2.20 0.43
N ALA A 256 -9.14 -1.76 -0.10
CA ALA A 256 -10.02 -0.80 0.57
C ALA A 256 -9.30 0.46 1.11
N SER A 257 -8.32 0.97 0.38
CA SER A 257 -7.37 1.98 0.85
C SER A 257 -7.43 3.27 0.02
N THR A 258 -6.84 4.35 0.54
CA THR A 258 -6.73 5.63 -0.18
C THR A 258 -5.28 5.98 -0.44
N LEU A 259 -4.95 6.11 -1.73
CA LEU A 259 -3.66 6.56 -2.22
C LEU A 259 -3.73 8.06 -2.52
N VAL A 260 -2.90 8.83 -1.82
CA VAL A 260 -2.86 10.31 -1.86
C VAL A 260 -1.59 10.77 -2.57
N SER A 261 -1.73 11.22 -3.80
CA SER A 261 -0.60 11.78 -4.54
C SER A 261 -0.34 13.23 -4.14
N ARG A 262 0.91 13.54 -3.78
CA ARG A 262 1.43 14.85 -3.37
C ARG A 262 2.31 15.42 -4.49
N SER A 263 1.85 16.45 -5.20
CA SER A 263 2.54 17.05 -6.36
C SER A 263 2.84 16.06 -7.51
N CYS A 264 1.85 15.20 -7.82
CA CYS A 264 1.73 14.23 -8.93
C CYS A 264 2.99 13.82 -9.72
N HIS A 265 3.61 12.68 -9.37
CA HIS A 265 4.58 12.00 -10.25
C HIS A 265 4.10 10.57 -10.59
N TYR A 266 4.61 9.55 -9.89
CA TYR A 266 4.34 8.13 -10.20
C TYR A 266 3.94 7.40 -8.92
N VAL A 267 2.83 6.65 -8.99
CA VAL A 267 2.35 5.87 -7.85
C VAL A 267 3.22 4.64 -7.61
N THR A 268 3.46 3.85 -8.66
CA THR A 268 4.24 2.60 -8.55
C THR A 268 5.52 2.63 -9.39
N ALA A 269 6.58 2.00 -8.87
CA ALA A 269 7.82 1.70 -9.59
C ALA A 269 8.33 0.31 -9.20
N MET A 270 7.64 -0.73 -9.70
CA MET A 270 7.99 -2.10 -9.37
C MET A 270 9.13 -2.59 -10.23
N LYS A 271 9.98 -3.41 -9.62
CA LYS A 271 11.04 -4.15 -10.27
C LYS A 271 10.70 -5.63 -10.17
N GLY A 272 10.48 -6.30 -11.30
CA GLY A 272 10.41 -7.75 -11.26
C GLY A 272 11.75 -8.33 -10.81
N ALA A 273 11.72 -9.43 -10.08
CA ALA A 273 12.93 -10.11 -9.60
C ALA A 273 13.10 -11.46 -10.29
N ASN A 274 14.36 -11.81 -10.57
CA ASN A 274 14.70 -13.18 -10.94
C ASN A 274 14.74 -14.03 -9.65
N THR A 275 13.83 -15.00 -9.56
CA THR A 275 13.76 -15.97 -8.47
C THR A 275 13.87 -17.38 -9.04
N THR A 276 14.12 -18.36 -8.18
CA THR A 276 14.18 -19.79 -8.56
C THR A 276 12.82 -20.39 -8.95
N PHE A 277 11.73 -19.63 -8.79
CA PHE A 277 10.37 -20.02 -9.12
C PHE A 277 9.64 -18.91 -9.91
N ALA A 278 8.60 -19.26 -10.65
CA ALA A 278 7.73 -18.29 -11.30
C ALA A 278 6.89 -17.55 -10.24
N ASN A 279 7.15 -16.25 -10.10
CA ASN A 279 6.53 -15.43 -9.05
C ASN A 279 5.48 -14.45 -9.59
N LYS A 280 4.66 -13.95 -8.67
CA LYS A 280 3.70 -12.87 -8.88
C LYS A 280 4.13 -11.59 -8.16
N TYR A 281 5.43 -11.33 -8.06
CA TYR A 281 5.93 -10.07 -7.47
C TYR A 281 5.38 -8.88 -8.25
N GLY A 282 5.01 -7.83 -7.53
CA GLY A 282 4.26 -6.69 -8.05
C GLY A 282 3.33 -6.08 -7.00
N ALA A 283 2.67 -5.01 -7.41
CA ALA A 283 1.67 -4.31 -6.60
C ALA A 283 0.25 -4.55 -7.14
N TYR A 284 -0.65 -5.02 -6.28
CA TYR A 284 -2.05 -5.28 -6.58
C TYR A 284 -2.90 -4.35 -5.73
N ILE A 285 -3.57 -3.39 -6.37
CA ILE A 285 -4.32 -2.34 -5.68
C ILE A 285 -5.79 -2.53 -6.04
N SER A 286 -6.60 -2.94 -5.07
CA SER A 286 -7.99 -3.33 -5.24
C SER A 286 -8.92 -2.51 -4.35
N ASN A 287 -10.14 -2.27 -4.85
CA ASN A 287 -11.22 -1.54 -4.15
C ASN A 287 -10.76 -0.24 -3.48
N SER A 288 -9.84 0.49 -4.13
CA SER A 288 -9.14 1.61 -3.53
C SER A 288 -9.47 2.94 -4.24
N ARG A 289 -9.04 4.04 -3.64
CA ARG A 289 -9.21 5.41 -4.15
C ARG A 289 -7.87 6.03 -4.47
N PHE A 290 -7.77 6.70 -5.61
CA PHE A 290 -6.62 7.51 -5.98
C PHE A 290 -7.04 8.98 -6.00
N ILE A 291 -6.56 9.76 -5.03
CA ILE A 291 -6.92 11.17 -4.87
C ILE A 291 -5.68 12.07 -4.84
N SER A 292 -5.90 13.36 -5.01
CA SER A 292 -4.87 14.39 -4.83
C SER A 292 -4.78 14.86 -3.39
N SER A 293 -3.59 15.33 -2.98
CA SER A 293 -3.47 16.25 -1.84
C SER A 293 -3.79 17.69 -2.28
N ASN A 294 -4.05 18.57 -1.31
CA ASN A 294 -4.20 20.01 -1.58
C ASN A 294 -2.95 20.59 -2.26
N ALA A 295 -1.75 20.16 -1.86
CA ALA A 295 -0.48 20.60 -2.44
C ALA A 295 -0.38 20.27 -3.95
N THR A 296 -0.97 19.15 -4.38
CA THR A 296 -1.02 18.76 -5.80
C THR A 296 -1.87 19.73 -6.62
N VAL A 297 -3.04 20.12 -6.09
CA VAL A 297 -3.96 21.03 -6.79
C VAL A 297 -3.35 22.43 -6.93
N LEU A 298 -2.62 22.89 -5.91
CA LEU A 298 -2.03 24.23 -5.87
C LEU A 298 -0.82 24.40 -6.82
N ASN A 299 -0.13 23.31 -7.19
CA ASN A 299 1.06 23.35 -8.04
C ASN A 299 0.77 23.24 -9.55
N GLY A 300 -0.50 23.33 -9.98
CA GLY A 300 -0.90 23.32 -11.39
C GLY A 300 -1.29 21.93 -11.90
N ALA A 301 -1.71 21.88 -13.17
CA ALA A 301 -2.39 20.75 -13.83
C ALA A 301 -1.54 19.47 -14.04
N GLN A 302 -0.48 19.26 -13.25
CA GLN A 302 0.37 18.08 -13.36
C GLN A 302 -0.46 16.82 -13.07
N LYS A 303 -0.38 15.85 -13.98
CA LYS A 303 -1.10 14.59 -13.88
C LYS A 303 -0.18 13.52 -13.30
N CYS A 304 -0.77 12.63 -12.52
CA CYS A 304 -0.14 11.49 -11.87
C CYS A 304 -0.19 10.26 -12.78
N ALA A 305 0.91 9.54 -12.95
CA ALA A 305 0.88 8.21 -13.57
C ALA A 305 0.57 7.13 -12.51
N LEU A 306 -0.17 6.08 -12.88
CA LEU A 306 -0.33 4.89 -12.03
C LEU A 306 1.01 4.18 -11.74
N GLY A 307 2.02 4.45 -12.55
CA GLY A 307 3.38 4.01 -12.33
C GLY A 307 4.24 4.02 -13.58
N ARG A 308 5.47 3.55 -13.41
CA ARG A 308 6.47 3.36 -14.46
C ARG A 308 7.35 2.13 -14.16
N PRO A 309 7.87 1.44 -15.19
CA PRO A 309 8.61 0.20 -15.01
C PRO A 309 10.06 0.44 -14.56
N TRP A 310 10.39 0.10 -13.31
CA TRP A 310 11.79 0.18 -12.84
C TRP A 310 12.69 -0.83 -13.59
N ASN A 311 12.12 -1.95 -14.04
CA ASN A 311 12.69 -2.80 -15.09
C ASN A 311 11.60 -3.42 -15.98
N ASP A 312 12.03 -4.19 -16.99
CA ASP A 312 11.18 -4.87 -17.97
C ASP A 312 10.31 -6.02 -17.42
N ALA A 313 10.41 -6.30 -16.13
CA ALA A 313 9.60 -7.26 -15.40
C ALA A 313 8.66 -6.59 -14.37
N HIS A 314 8.45 -5.26 -14.46
CA HIS A 314 7.49 -4.52 -13.64
C HIS A 314 6.11 -5.18 -13.67
N ARG A 315 5.48 -5.26 -12.49
CA ARG A 315 4.09 -5.69 -12.37
C ARG A 315 3.32 -4.79 -11.42
N SER A 316 2.25 -4.18 -11.91
CA SER A 316 1.26 -3.50 -11.09
C SER A 316 -0.12 -3.59 -11.73
N VAL A 317 -1.13 -3.91 -10.92
CA VAL A 317 -2.51 -4.05 -11.37
C VAL A 317 -3.40 -3.22 -10.46
N VAL A 318 -4.12 -2.26 -11.05
CA VAL A 318 -5.14 -1.45 -10.34
C VAL A 318 -6.52 -1.97 -10.72
N MET A 319 -7.29 -2.47 -9.76
CA MET A 319 -8.55 -3.14 -9.99
C MET A 319 -9.69 -2.58 -9.13
N ASN A 320 -10.91 -2.53 -9.68
CA ASN A 320 -12.13 -2.11 -8.97
C ASN A 320 -11.99 -0.76 -8.22
N SER A 321 -11.16 0.15 -8.74
CA SER A 321 -10.71 1.33 -8.00
C SER A 321 -11.17 2.63 -8.64
N TYR A 322 -11.41 3.64 -7.81
CA TYR A 322 -11.74 5.00 -8.22
C TYR A 322 -10.48 5.79 -8.53
N LEU A 323 -10.41 6.34 -9.75
CA LEU A 323 -9.34 7.20 -10.24
C LEU A 323 -9.88 8.64 -10.36
N ASP A 324 -9.41 9.54 -9.51
CA ASP A 324 -9.76 10.95 -9.60
C ASP A 324 -9.01 11.63 -10.76
N ALA A 325 -9.42 12.85 -11.12
CA ALA A 325 -9.10 13.50 -12.39
C ALA A 325 -7.61 13.78 -12.58
N GLN A 326 -6.81 13.77 -11.51
CA GLN A 326 -5.36 13.93 -11.58
C GLN A 326 -4.66 12.73 -12.22
N ILE A 327 -5.25 11.54 -12.20
CA ILE A 327 -4.62 10.37 -12.84
C ILE A 327 -4.59 10.58 -14.36
N LEU A 328 -3.45 10.27 -14.97
CA LEU A 328 -3.29 10.28 -16.41
C LEU A 328 -4.32 9.34 -17.05
N PRO A 329 -5.09 9.80 -18.07
CA PRO A 329 -6.10 8.97 -18.72
C PRO A 329 -5.54 7.67 -19.31
N GLN A 330 -4.28 7.66 -19.76
CA GLN A 330 -3.58 6.47 -20.25
C GLN A 330 -3.06 5.54 -19.14
N GLY A 331 -3.11 5.96 -17.87
CA GLY A 331 -2.68 5.18 -16.71
C GLY A 331 -1.17 5.22 -16.47
N TYR A 332 -0.48 4.18 -16.91
CA TYR A 332 0.96 4.00 -16.75
C TYR A 332 1.76 4.65 -17.87
N VAL A 333 3.04 4.88 -17.62
CA VAL A 333 3.97 5.49 -18.57
C VAL A 333 5.29 4.69 -18.65
N PRO A 334 6.02 4.76 -19.77
CA PRO A 334 7.36 4.16 -19.87
C PRO A 334 8.33 4.85 -18.91
N TRP A 335 9.44 4.18 -18.61
CA TRP A 335 10.53 4.77 -17.86
C TRP A 335 11.33 5.74 -18.74
N ASP A 336 11.57 6.95 -18.24
CA ASP A 336 12.24 8.01 -19.00
C ASP A 336 13.72 7.68 -19.27
N HIS A 337 14.21 8.05 -20.45
CA HIS A 337 15.61 7.90 -20.85
C HIS A 337 16.18 6.48 -20.81
N GLN A 338 15.34 5.45 -20.94
CA GLN A 338 15.76 4.05 -21.06
C GLN A 338 15.38 3.45 -22.41
N PRO A 339 16.17 2.50 -22.94
CA PRO A 339 15.80 1.74 -24.14
C PRO A 339 14.41 1.10 -23.98
N ALA A 340 13.53 1.34 -24.97
CA ALA A 340 12.13 0.91 -24.93
C ALA A 340 11.35 1.34 -23.66
N GLY A 341 11.87 2.34 -22.91
CA GLY A 341 11.34 2.80 -21.64
C GLY A 341 11.17 1.70 -20.59
N ASN A 342 12.07 0.71 -20.56
CA ASN A 342 11.98 -0.49 -19.71
C ASN A 342 10.67 -1.29 -19.91
N VAL A 343 10.00 -1.18 -21.05
CA VAL A 343 8.81 -1.99 -21.34
C VAL A 343 9.24 -3.23 -22.13
N GLY A 344 8.93 -4.41 -21.58
CA GLY A 344 9.26 -5.70 -22.19
C GLY A 344 8.11 -6.71 -22.12
N PRO A 345 8.31 -7.93 -22.64
CA PRO A 345 7.27 -8.97 -22.70
C PRO A 345 6.79 -9.44 -21.32
N ASN A 346 7.60 -9.26 -20.28
CA ASN A 346 7.28 -9.61 -18.90
C ASN A 346 6.63 -8.47 -18.11
N THR A 347 6.48 -7.30 -18.73
CA THR A 347 5.88 -6.13 -18.08
C THR A 347 4.36 -6.27 -18.01
N THR A 348 3.81 -6.16 -16.81
CA THR A 348 2.36 -6.11 -16.56
C THR A 348 2.01 -4.79 -15.90
N MET A 349 1.64 -3.79 -16.69
CA MET A 349 1.05 -2.54 -16.21
C MET A 349 -0.42 -2.53 -16.60
N ALA A 350 -1.32 -2.71 -15.64
CA ALA A 350 -2.69 -3.07 -15.97
C ALA A 350 -3.75 -2.39 -15.09
N VAL A 351 -4.95 -2.24 -15.68
CA VAL A 351 -6.17 -1.80 -15.01
C VAL A 351 -7.30 -2.80 -15.24
N TYR A 352 -8.21 -2.93 -14.28
CA TYR A 352 -9.44 -3.73 -14.41
C TYR A 352 -10.59 -3.03 -13.68
N LYS A 353 -11.71 -2.80 -14.37
CA LYS A 353 -12.92 -2.16 -13.78
C LYS A 353 -12.60 -0.88 -12.97
N THR A 354 -11.67 -0.06 -13.45
CA THR A 354 -11.40 1.27 -12.88
C THR A 354 -12.46 2.26 -13.33
N PHE A 355 -12.80 3.22 -12.49
CA PHE A 355 -13.85 4.21 -12.76
C PHE A 355 -13.48 5.58 -12.18
N GLY A 356 -14.31 6.59 -12.41
CA GLY A 356 -14.01 7.98 -12.04
C GLY A 356 -13.38 8.79 -13.18
N PRO A 357 -13.19 10.10 -13.00
CA PRO A 357 -12.78 11.02 -14.06
C PRO A 357 -11.36 10.77 -14.60
N GLY A 358 -10.49 10.07 -13.85
CA GLY A 358 -9.18 9.62 -14.33
C GLY A 358 -9.21 8.32 -15.12
N SER A 359 -10.34 7.59 -15.16
CA SER A 359 -10.48 6.33 -15.90
C SER A 359 -10.94 6.57 -17.34
N ASN A 360 -10.10 6.21 -18.31
CA ASN A 360 -10.42 6.34 -19.73
C ASN A 360 -9.90 5.14 -20.55
N PRO A 361 -10.74 4.11 -20.79
CA PRO A 361 -10.36 2.93 -21.56
C PRO A 361 -9.84 3.22 -22.98
N ALA A 362 -10.35 4.28 -23.64
CA ALA A 362 -9.90 4.66 -24.98
C ALA A 362 -8.48 5.25 -24.95
N ALA A 363 -8.15 6.07 -23.95
CA ALA A 363 -6.81 6.61 -23.75
C ALA A 363 -5.81 5.52 -23.34
N VAL A 364 -6.23 4.55 -22.51
CA VAL A 364 -5.45 3.35 -22.19
C VAL A 364 -5.06 2.60 -23.46
N LEU A 365 -6.03 2.32 -24.35
CA LEU A 365 -5.76 1.64 -25.62
C LEU A 365 -4.84 2.44 -26.54
N ALA A 366 -5.05 3.76 -26.65
CA ALA A 366 -4.22 4.64 -27.47
C ALA A 366 -2.78 4.76 -26.94
N GLY A 367 -2.58 4.69 -25.62
CA GLY A 367 -1.28 4.82 -24.98
C GLY A 367 -0.34 3.62 -25.16
N ARG A 368 -0.86 2.43 -25.50
CA ARG A 368 -0.09 1.19 -25.79
C ARG A 368 0.85 0.68 -24.68
N VAL A 369 0.81 1.30 -23.50
CA VAL A 369 1.64 0.95 -22.34
C VAL A 369 0.80 0.21 -21.30
N THR A 370 -0.40 0.72 -21.02
CA THR A 370 -1.33 0.13 -20.05
C THR A 370 -2.21 -0.92 -20.71
N ARG A 371 -2.40 -2.05 -20.02
CA ARG A 371 -3.33 -3.12 -20.39
C ARG A 371 -4.66 -2.91 -19.69
N ASN A 372 -5.76 -2.85 -20.44
CA ASN A 372 -7.10 -2.98 -19.86
C ASN A 372 -7.47 -4.47 -19.84
N LEU A 373 -7.48 -5.08 -18.65
CA LEU A 373 -7.68 -6.53 -18.54
C LEU A 373 -9.13 -6.91 -18.80
N THR A 374 -9.32 -8.04 -19.49
CA THR A 374 -10.58 -8.77 -19.44
C THR A 374 -10.73 -9.50 -18.10
N GLU A 375 -11.94 -9.98 -17.79
CA GLU A 375 -12.17 -10.78 -16.59
C GLU A 375 -11.27 -12.02 -16.54
N GLU A 376 -11.11 -12.73 -17.66
CA GLU A 376 -10.22 -13.90 -17.77
C GLU A 376 -8.76 -13.54 -17.49
N GLN A 377 -8.29 -12.39 -17.96
CA GLN A 377 -6.92 -11.92 -17.75
C GLN A 377 -6.69 -11.41 -16.32
N TRP A 378 -7.73 -10.89 -15.67
CA TRP A 378 -7.70 -10.42 -14.29
C TRP A 378 -7.81 -11.56 -13.27
N LYS A 379 -8.56 -12.62 -13.57
CA LYS A 379 -8.85 -13.74 -12.66
C LYS A 379 -7.62 -14.36 -11.97
N PRO A 380 -6.43 -14.46 -12.58
CA PRO A 380 -5.22 -14.94 -11.90
C PRO A 380 -4.67 -14.00 -10.80
N TYR A 381 -5.18 -12.77 -10.71
CA TYR A 381 -4.75 -11.72 -9.78
C TYR A 381 -5.90 -11.24 -8.88
N SER A 382 -7.05 -11.93 -8.88
CA SER A 382 -8.28 -11.39 -8.30
C SER A 382 -8.33 -11.36 -6.78
N THR A 383 -7.45 -12.08 -6.09
CA THR A 383 -7.46 -12.21 -4.62
C THR A 383 -6.03 -12.33 -4.06
N PRO A 384 -5.83 -11.99 -2.77
CA PRO A 384 -4.59 -12.26 -2.05
C PRO A 384 -4.10 -13.71 -2.17
N THR A 385 -5.01 -14.68 -2.07
CA THR A 385 -4.72 -16.13 -2.16
C THR A 385 -4.09 -16.53 -3.49
N LYS A 386 -4.36 -15.78 -4.55
CA LYS A 386 -3.81 -16.04 -5.89
C LYS A 386 -2.48 -15.36 -6.16
N VAL A 387 -2.02 -14.42 -5.34
CA VAL A 387 -0.76 -13.69 -5.59
C VAL A 387 0.30 -13.96 -4.55
N PHE A 388 -0.06 -14.14 -3.28
CA PHE A 388 0.92 -14.40 -2.23
C PHE A 388 1.45 -15.83 -2.29
N MET A 389 2.77 -15.93 -2.30
CA MET A 389 3.52 -17.18 -2.40
C MET A 389 4.46 -17.33 -1.20
N THR A 390 4.73 -18.56 -0.79
CA THR A 390 5.85 -18.84 0.12
C THR A 390 7.18 -18.53 -0.58
N PRO A 391 8.30 -18.44 0.15
CA PRO A 391 9.63 -18.31 -0.47
C PRO A 391 10.01 -19.47 -1.42
N GLN A 392 9.27 -20.58 -1.38
CA GLN A 392 9.41 -21.74 -2.27
C GLN A 392 8.43 -21.70 -3.45
N GLY A 393 7.64 -20.64 -3.61
CA GLY A 393 6.68 -20.48 -4.70
C GLY A 393 5.34 -21.20 -4.51
N VAL A 394 4.98 -21.58 -3.27
CA VAL A 394 3.73 -22.29 -2.97
C VAL A 394 2.60 -21.29 -2.64
N GLN A 395 1.40 -21.52 -3.17
CA GLN A 395 0.19 -20.73 -2.89
C GLN A 395 -0.90 -21.59 -2.22
N PRO A 396 -1.80 -20.99 -1.41
CA PRO A 396 -1.78 -19.59 -0.96
C PRO A 396 -0.85 -19.40 0.26
N ASN A 397 -0.16 -18.26 0.33
CA ASN A 397 0.58 -17.84 1.53
C ASN A 397 -0.13 -16.65 2.20
N VAL A 398 -1.25 -16.90 2.90
CA VAL A 398 -2.11 -15.83 3.47
C VAL A 398 -2.42 -15.99 4.96
N ALA A 399 -1.93 -17.05 5.62
CA ALA A 399 -2.28 -17.34 7.02
C ALA A 399 -1.80 -16.27 8.03
N TRP A 400 -0.89 -15.38 7.61
CA TRP A 400 -0.38 -14.25 8.38
C TRP A 400 -1.28 -13.00 8.27
N ILE A 401 -2.28 -12.98 7.39
CA ILE A 401 -3.27 -11.89 7.29
C ILE A 401 -4.37 -12.12 8.32
N ASP A 402 -4.95 -11.03 8.86
CA ASP A 402 -6.09 -11.08 9.77
C ASP A 402 -7.29 -11.71 9.05
N PRO A 403 -7.83 -12.82 9.55
CA PRO A 403 -8.94 -13.50 8.89
C PRO A 403 -10.18 -12.62 8.73
N LEU A 404 -10.40 -11.63 9.62
CA LEU A 404 -11.57 -10.75 9.56
C LEU A 404 -11.67 -9.92 8.26
N VAL A 405 -10.56 -9.74 7.54
CA VAL A 405 -10.54 -8.99 6.27
C VAL A 405 -10.24 -9.89 5.06
N LEU A 406 -9.95 -11.18 5.30
CA LEU A 406 -9.81 -12.16 4.23
C LEU A 406 -11.14 -12.79 3.83
N ASP A 407 -12.07 -12.96 4.78
CA ASP A 407 -13.39 -13.56 4.53
C ASP A 407 -14.19 -12.81 3.44
N ASP A 408 -13.90 -11.51 3.22
CA ASP A 408 -14.47 -10.71 2.14
C ASP A 408 -14.19 -11.30 0.75
N PHE A 409 -13.02 -11.91 0.54
CA PHE A 409 -12.64 -12.49 -0.76
C PHE A 409 -13.27 -13.86 -1.01
N ASP A 410 -13.56 -14.62 0.03
CA ASP A 410 -14.14 -15.97 -0.08
C ASP A 410 -15.66 -15.90 -0.33
N SER A 411 -16.31 -14.80 0.07
CA SER A 411 -17.75 -14.56 -0.19
C SER A 411 -18.08 -14.29 -1.68
N GLU A 412 -17.11 -13.82 -2.46
CA GLU A 412 -17.26 -13.62 -3.92
C GLU A 412 -16.82 -14.85 -4.75
N GLY A 413 -16.28 -15.89 -4.11
CA GLY A 413 -15.64 -17.03 -4.78
C GLY A 413 -16.56 -18.20 -5.17
N ASP A 414 -17.70 -18.37 -4.51
CA ASP A 414 -18.61 -19.51 -4.71
C ASP A 414 -20.02 -19.06 -5.14
N GLY A 415 -20.07 -18.32 -6.25
CA GLY A 415 -21.29 -18.20 -7.04
C GLY A 415 -21.48 -19.45 -7.91
N LYS A 416 -22.47 -20.28 -7.54
CA LYS A 416 -23.01 -21.36 -8.38
C LYS A 416 -23.43 -20.88 -9.77
#